data_AF-A0A8C1WDP2-F1
#
_entry.id   AF-A0A8C1WDP2-F1
#
_cell.length_a   1.000
_cell.length_b   1.000
_cell.length_c   1.000
_cell.angle_alpha   90.00
_cell.angle_beta   90.00
_cell.angle_gamma   90.00
#
_symmetry.space_group_name_H-M   'P 1'
#
loop_
_entity.id
_entity.type
_entity.pdbx_description
1 polymer ?
#
loop_
_entity_poly.entity_id
_entity_poly.type
_entity_poly.pdbx_seq_one_letter_code
_entity_poly.pdbx_strand_id
1 'polypeptide(L)'
;MSQDGMSREEYEEYQKQMVEEKMERDAEFNTKKAERACLRTCLREKYRLPKREQDEIMIQQAGDDIDVPEELIKMVDGEQPEEEEKESIMGQMQNLQNMDMEQLKEKAQATFVEMKSKAEEKCTVM
;
A
#
# COMPACT_ATOMS: atom_id res chain seq x y z
N MET A 1 34.62 -7.24 23.65
CA MET A 1 33.89 -7.62 22.42
C MET A 1 34.25 -6.57 21.38
N SER A 2 35.06 -6.96 20.40
CA SER A 2 35.67 -6.07 19.42
C SER A 2 34.61 -5.36 18.58
N GLN A 3 34.62 -4.03 18.58
CA GLN A 3 33.87 -3.19 17.65
C GLN A 3 34.63 -3.18 16.32
N ASP A 4 34.36 -4.16 15.47
CA ASP A 4 35.01 -4.28 14.17
C ASP A 4 34.21 -3.47 13.14
N GLY A 5 34.64 -2.23 12.88
CA GLY A 5 34.27 -1.49 11.67
C GLY A 5 33.66 -0.08 11.81
N MET A 6 33.19 0.33 12.99
CA MET A 6 32.64 1.69 13.21
C MET A 6 33.48 2.48 14.21
N SER A 7 33.78 3.72 13.88
CA SER A 7 34.34 4.71 14.80
C SER A 7 33.34 4.99 15.93
N ARG A 8 33.86 5.46 17.07
CA ARG A 8 33.03 5.78 18.23
C ARG A 8 31.93 6.79 17.91
N GLU A 9 32.23 7.76 17.06
CA GLU A 9 31.30 8.80 16.63
C GLU A 9 30.17 8.22 15.77
N GLU A 10 30.49 7.32 14.83
CA GLU A 10 29.49 6.61 14.01
C GLU A 10 28.55 5.74 14.85
N TYR A 11 29.06 5.11 15.91
CA TYR A 11 28.22 4.31 16.81
C TYR A 11 27.25 5.18 17.64
N GLU A 12 27.71 6.34 18.11
CA GLU A 12 26.87 7.29 18.85
C GLU A 12 25.78 7.90 17.95
N GLU A 13 26.12 8.23 16.69
CA GLU A 13 25.13 8.67 15.68
C GLU A 13 24.11 7.59 15.34
N TYR A 14 24.55 6.34 15.15
CA TYR A 14 23.63 5.23 14.90
C TYR A 14 22.63 5.03 16.05
N GLN A 15 23.10 5.08 17.31
CA GLN A 15 22.20 5.01 18.46
C GLN A 15 21.20 6.17 18.47
N LYS A 16 21.66 7.38 18.11
CA LYS A 16 20.79 8.56 18.01
C LYS A 16 19.71 8.37 16.93
N GLN A 17 20.09 7.90 15.74
CA GLN A 17 19.16 7.64 14.64
C GLN A 17 18.10 6.60 15.03
N MET A 18 18.50 5.51 15.70
CA MET A 18 17.56 4.49 16.16
C MET A 18 16.54 5.04 17.17
N VAL A 19 16.94 5.99 18.02
CA VAL A 19 16.04 6.65 18.97
C VAL A 19 15.13 7.65 18.26
N GLU A 20 15.66 8.46 17.35
CA GLU A 20 14.89 9.42 16.56
C GLU A 20 13.81 8.72 15.72
N GLU A 21 14.17 7.67 14.98
CA GLU A 21 13.22 6.90 14.17
C GLU A 21 12.13 6.26 15.05
N LYS A 22 12.50 5.75 16.22
CA LYS A 22 11.53 5.22 17.17
C LYS A 22 10.58 6.31 17.67
N MET A 23 11.10 7.49 18.00
CA MET A 23 10.29 8.61 18.46
C MET A 23 9.32 9.10 17.37
N GLU A 24 9.77 9.18 16.12
CA GLU A 24 8.93 9.54 14.97
C GLU A 24 7.81 8.52 14.75
N ARG A 25 8.14 7.22 14.75
CA ARG A 25 7.14 6.15 14.63
C ARG A 25 6.12 6.16 15.76
N ASP A 26 6.58 6.35 17.00
CA ASP A 26 5.68 6.41 18.15
C ASP A 26 4.77 7.65 18.09
N ALA A 27 5.28 8.78 17.58
CA ALA A 27 4.50 10.00 17.35
C ALA A 27 3.41 9.78 16.29
N GLU A 28 3.77 9.23 15.11
CA GLU A 28 2.81 8.90 14.05
C GLU A 28 1.74 7.90 14.51
N PHE A 29 2.14 6.92 15.32
CA PHE A 29 1.18 5.95 15.85
C PHE A 29 0.19 6.60 16.81
N ASN A 30 0.67 7.53 17.65
CA ASN A 30 -0.18 8.29 18.57
C ASN A 30 -1.15 9.21 17.83
N THR A 31 -0.71 9.91 16.77
CA THR A 31 -1.60 10.75 15.95
C THR A 31 -2.70 9.91 15.31
N LYS A 32 -2.35 8.84 14.58
CA LYS A 32 -3.33 7.93 13.94
C LYS A 32 -4.32 7.33 14.94
N LYS A 33 -3.86 7.01 16.15
CA LYS A 33 -4.72 6.45 17.21
C LYS A 33 -5.73 7.47 17.72
N ALA A 34 -5.30 8.73 17.85
CA ALA A 34 -6.13 9.84 18.26
C ALA A 34 -7.12 10.24 17.17
N GLU A 35 -6.72 10.33 15.89
CA GLU A 35 -7.63 10.56 14.75
C GLU A 35 -8.74 9.50 14.71
N ARG A 36 -8.38 8.22 14.90
CA ARG A 36 -9.37 7.14 14.97
C ARG A 36 -10.30 7.28 16.16
N ALA A 37 -9.83 7.82 17.29
CA ALA A 37 -10.65 8.12 18.46
C ALA A 37 -11.57 9.32 18.20
N CYS A 38 -11.10 10.33 17.47
CA CYS A 38 -11.89 11.47 17.01
C CYS A 38 -13.05 11.00 16.13
N LEU A 39 -12.78 10.22 15.08
CA LEU A 39 -13.82 9.64 14.21
C LEU A 39 -14.87 8.85 15.01
N ARG A 40 -14.42 8.01 15.94
CA ARG A 40 -15.31 7.24 16.82
C ARG A 40 -16.20 8.14 17.69
N THR A 41 -15.69 9.28 18.14
CA THR A 41 -16.42 10.26 18.94
C THR A 41 -17.47 10.96 18.08
N CYS A 42 -17.11 11.43 16.88
CA CYS A 42 -18.04 12.04 15.93
C CYS A 42 -19.20 11.10 15.57
N LEU A 43 -18.92 9.82 15.30
CA LEU A 43 -19.96 8.83 14.97
C LEU A 43 -20.90 8.58 16.15
N ARG A 44 -20.37 8.49 17.38
CA ARG A 44 -21.20 8.32 18.57
C ARG A 44 -22.13 9.50 18.79
N GLU A 45 -21.63 10.71 18.61
CA GLU A 45 -22.44 11.92 18.70
C GLU A 45 -23.54 11.94 17.62
N LYS A 46 -23.18 11.67 16.37
CA LYS A 46 -24.12 11.60 15.23
C LYS A 46 -25.28 10.64 15.47
N TYR A 47 -25.01 9.47 16.04
CA TYR A 47 -26.02 8.43 16.29
C TYR A 47 -26.53 8.40 17.74
N ARG A 48 -26.19 9.41 18.57
CA ARG A 48 -26.60 9.51 19.98
C ARG A 48 -26.23 8.28 20.82
N LEU A 49 -25.07 7.69 20.55
CA LEU A 49 -24.52 6.57 21.30
C LEU A 49 -23.76 7.06 22.55
N PRO A 50 -23.68 6.25 23.62
CA PRO A 50 -22.91 6.59 24.81
C PRO A 50 -21.43 6.85 24.48
N LYS A 51 -20.89 7.92 25.05
CA LYS A 51 -19.46 8.28 24.94
C LYS A 51 -18.59 7.25 25.66
N ARG A 52 -17.32 7.17 25.23
CA ARG A 52 -16.30 6.29 25.83
C ARG A 52 -15.14 7.15 26.31
N GLU A 53 -14.91 7.18 27.62
CA GLU A 53 -13.85 7.97 28.25
C GLU A 53 -12.45 7.68 27.68
N GLN A 54 -12.19 6.42 27.31
CA GLN A 54 -10.90 6.03 26.70
C GLN A 54 -10.64 6.73 25.37
N ASP A 55 -11.67 7.06 24.60
CA ASP A 55 -11.51 7.77 23.33
C ASP A 55 -11.16 9.25 23.60
N GLU A 56 -11.76 9.86 24.63
CA GLU A 56 -11.44 11.22 25.06
C GLU A 56 -10.00 11.35 25.57
N ILE A 57 -9.52 10.36 26.34
CA ILE A 57 -8.12 10.32 26.82
C ILE A 57 -7.14 10.24 25.64
N MET A 58 -7.43 9.42 24.63
CA MET A 58 -6.53 9.27 23.47
C MET A 58 -6.44 10.55 22.65
N ILE A 59 -7.54 11.31 22.53
CA ILE A 59 -7.54 12.61 21.86
C ILE A 59 -6.72 13.61 22.66
N GLN A 60 -6.97 13.74 23.97
CA GLN A 60 -6.25 14.68 24.85
C GLN A 60 -4.73 14.41 24.91
N GLN A 61 -4.32 13.14 24.87
CA GLN A 61 -2.90 12.75 24.94
C GLN A 61 -2.10 13.20 23.72
N ALA A 62 -2.75 13.33 22.57
CA ALA A 62 -2.08 13.68 21.34
C ALA A 62 -2.23 15.19 20.98
N GLY A 63 -3.07 15.93 21.71
CA GLY A 63 -3.22 17.39 21.62
C GLY A 63 -4.54 17.84 21.01
N ASP A 64 -4.79 19.16 20.99
CA ASP A 64 -6.05 19.75 20.51
C ASP A 64 -6.20 19.77 18.97
N ASP A 65 -5.11 19.56 18.21
CA ASP A 65 -5.11 19.71 16.75
C ASP A 65 -5.44 18.40 16.00
N ILE A 66 -6.28 17.53 16.58
CA ILE A 66 -6.53 16.19 16.03
C ILE A 66 -7.94 16.06 15.48
N ASP A 67 -8.01 16.15 14.16
CA ASP A 67 -9.23 16.02 13.39
C ASP A 67 -9.42 14.60 12.82
N VAL A 68 -10.54 14.41 12.12
CA VAL A 68 -10.84 13.18 11.39
C VAL A 68 -9.79 12.96 10.30
N PRO A 69 -9.32 11.71 10.07
CA PRO A 69 -8.27 11.43 9.08
C PRO A 69 -8.54 12.06 7.71
N GLU A 70 -7.53 12.73 7.14
CA GLU A 70 -7.65 13.41 5.85
C GLU A 70 -8.06 12.48 4.70
N GLU A 71 -7.62 11.22 4.73
CA GLU A 71 -8.00 10.21 3.73
C GLU A 71 -9.51 10.00 3.69
N LEU A 72 -10.17 10.03 4.86
CA LEU A 72 -11.62 9.88 4.94
C LEU A 72 -12.34 11.13 4.45
N ILE A 73 -11.77 12.31 4.68
CA ILE A 73 -12.29 13.58 4.15
C ILE A 73 -12.22 13.55 2.62
N LYS A 74 -11.08 13.15 2.05
CA LYS A 74 -10.90 12.99 0.59
C LYS A 74 -11.87 11.97 -0.02
N MET A 75 -12.14 10.86 0.66
CA MET A 75 -13.16 9.89 0.21
C MET A 75 -14.58 10.46 0.20
N VAL A 76 -14.90 11.40 1.10
CA VAL A 76 -16.21 12.07 1.17
C VAL A 76 -16.31 13.19 0.14
N ASP A 77 -15.24 13.96 -0.03
CA ASP A 77 -15.20 15.12 -0.94
C ASP A 77 -15.10 14.71 -2.42
N GLY A 78 -14.65 13.47 -2.69
CA GLY A 78 -14.79 12.83 -3.99
C GLY A 78 -14.08 13.58 -5.10
N GLU A 79 -12.81 13.26 -5.34
CA GLU A 79 -12.36 13.28 -6.73
C GLU A 79 -13.27 12.31 -7.50
N GLN A 80 -13.97 12.82 -8.52
CA GLN A 80 -14.60 11.97 -9.52
C GLN A 80 -13.56 10.94 -9.96
N PRO A 81 -13.92 9.66 -10.12
CA PRO A 81 -13.00 8.70 -10.69
C PRO A 81 -12.61 9.20 -12.10
N GLU A 82 -11.42 9.78 -12.22
CA GLU A 82 -10.68 9.75 -13.47
C GLU A 82 -10.54 8.27 -13.79
N GLU A 83 -11.19 7.85 -14.88
CA GLU A 83 -11.30 6.46 -15.31
C GLU A 83 -9.92 5.78 -15.44
N GLU A 84 -9.46 5.09 -14.39
CA GLU A 84 -8.48 4.00 -14.51
C GLU A 84 -9.14 2.74 -15.13
N GLU A 85 -10.09 2.91 -16.06
CA GLU A 85 -10.78 1.78 -16.72
C GLU A 85 -9.84 0.93 -17.60
N LYS A 86 -8.58 1.35 -17.80
CA LYS A 86 -7.68 0.73 -18.78
C LYS A 86 -6.64 -0.24 -18.20
N GLU A 87 -6.49 -0.34 -16.87
CA GLU A 87 -5.55 -1.29 -16.25
C GLU A 87 -6.24 -2.42 -15.47
N SER A 88 -7.57 -2.41 -15.38
CA SER A 88 -8.30 -3.53 -14.77
C SER A 88 -8.30 -4.75 -15.69
N ILE A 89 -8.05 -5.93 -15.13
CA ILE A 89 -8.08 -7.25 -15.82
C ILE A 89 -9.38 -7.44 -16.62
N MET A 90 -10.48 -6.82 -16.19
CA MET A 90 -11.76 -6.86 -16.89
C MET A 90 -11.77 -6.04 -18.20
N GLY A 91 -11.03 -4.93 -18.26
CA GLY A 91 -10.82 -4.13 -19.47
C GLY A 91 -9.91 -4.84 -20.50
N GLN A 92 -8.95 -5.64 -20.04
CA GLN A 92 -8.17 -6.52 -20.92
C GLN A 92 -9.05 -7.62 -21.55
N MET A 93 -10.08 -8.09 -20.85
CA MET A 93 -11.06 -9.06 -21.36
C MET A 93 -11.96 -8.49 -22.47
N GLN A 94 -12.23 -7.18 -22.48
CA GLN A 94 -12.93 -6.54 -23.61
C GLN A 94 -12.05 -6.47 -24.85
N ASN A 95 -10.74 -6.26 -24.71
CA ASN A 95 -9.80 -6.34 -25.84
C ASN A 95 -9.68 -7.75 -26.44
N LEU A 96 -9.92 -8.79 -25.62
CA LEU A 96 -10.00 -10.17 -26.08
C LEU A 96 -11.23 -10.43 -26.97
N GLN A 97 -12.32 -9.66 -26.85
CA GLN A 97 -13.48 -9.79 -27.74
C GLN A 97 -13.17 -9.34 -29.18
N ASN A 98 -12.14 -8.50 -29.35
CA ASN A 98 -11.70 -8.00 -30.65
C ASN A 98 -10.51 -8.80 -31.23
N MET A 99 -10.06 -9.86 -30.55
CA MET A 99 -8.99 -10.72 -31.07
C MET A 99 -9.56 -11.79 -32.00
N ASP A 100 -9.15 -11.75 -33.25
CA ASP A 100 -9.45 -12.77 -34.26
C ASP A 100 -8.85 -14.12 -33.82
N MET A 101 -9.73 -15.08 -33.52
CA MET A 101 -9.35 -16.42 -33.05
C MET A 101 -8.46 -17.17 -34.04
N GLU A 102 -8.57 -16.88 -35.34
CA GLU A 102 -7.68 -17.48 -36.36
C GLU A 102 -6.25 -16.93 -36.23
N GLN A 103 -6.07 -15.64 -35.95
CA GLN A 103 -4.74 -15.06 -35.71
C GLN A 103 -4.10 -15.59 -34.42
N LEU A 104 -4.90 -15.80 -33.37
CA LEU A 104 -4.41 -16.41 -32.13
C LEU A 104 -3.93 -17.85 -32.39
N LYS A 105 -4.70 -18.62 -33.15
CA LYS A 105 -4.38 -20.01 -33.50
C LYS A 105 -3.12 -20.09 -34.36
N GLU A 106 -2.99 -19.22 -35.36
CA GLU A 106 -1.80 -19.16 -36.22
C GLU A 106 -0.55 -18.80 -35.40
N LYS A 107 -0.63 -17.77 -34.54
CA LYS A 107 0.47 -17.39 -33.64
C LYS A 107 0.84 -18.51 -32.68
N ALA A 108 -0.15 -19.14 -32.05
CA ALA A 108 0.08 -20.24 -31.12
C ALA A 108 0.74 -21.44 -31.82
N GLN A 109 0.30 -21.77 -33.05
CA GLN A 109 0.88 -22.85 -33.84
C GLN A 109 2.31 -22.50 -34.29
N ALA A 110 2.57 -21.26 -34.69
CA ALA A 110 3.91 -20.79 -35.03
C ALA A 110 4.87 -20.88 -33.84
N THR A 111 4.45 -20.40 -32.65
CA THR A 111 5.26 -20.49 -31.42
C THR A 111 5.51 -21.94 -31.02
N PHE A 112 4.52 -22.83 -31.16
CA PHE A 112 4.68 -24.25 -30.85
C PHE A 112 5.70 -24.92 -31.78
N VAL A 113 5.64 -24.64 -33.09
CA VAL A 113 6.60 -25.18 -34.06
C VAL A 113 8.00 -24.63 -33.81
N GLU A 114 8.12 -23.33 -33.49
CA GLU A 114 9.41 -22.71 -33.17
C GLU A 114 10.03 -23.28 -31.89
N MET A 115 9.22 -23.47 -30.83
CA MET A 115 9.69 -24.12 -29.60
C MET A 115 10.11 -25.57 -29.85
N LYS A 116 9.33 -26.32 -30.63
CA LYS A 116 9.65 -27.70 -30.99
C LYS A 116 10.96 -27.78 -31.78
N SER A 117 11.14 -26.94 -32.80
CA SER A 117 12.37 -26.88 -33.59
C SER A 117 13.58 -26.51 -32.72
N LYS A 118 13.46 -25.49 -31.85
CA LYS A 118 14.53 -25.11 -30.91
C LYS A 118 14.86 -26.22 -29.91
N ALA A 119 13.86 -27.01 -29.49
CA ALA A 119 14.08 -28.15 -28.60
C ALA A 119 14.77 -29.32 -29.33
N GLU A 120 14.38 -29.60 -30.57
CA GLU A 120 15.02 -30.61 -31.42
C GLU A 120 16.47 -30.24 -31.77
N GLU A 121 16.75 -28.97 -32.04
CA GLU A 121 18.13 -28.47 -32.23
C GLU A 121 18.99 -28.61 -30.96
N LYS A 122 18.42 -28.37 -29.78
CA LYS A 122 19.14 -28.52 -28.51
C LYS A 122 19.37 -29.98 -28.11
N CYS A 123 18.50 -30.90 -28.54
CA CYS A 123 18.58 -32.31 -28.19
C CYS A 123 19.48 -33.11 -29.16
N THR A 124 19.69 -32.63 -30.38
CA THR A 124 20.58 -33.27 -31.39
C THR A 124 22.07 -32.99 -31.18
N VAL A 125 22.43 -32.10 -30.25
CA VAL A 125 23.82 -31.74 -29.89
C VAL A 125 24.29 -32.44 -28.60
N MET A 126 23.49 -33.36 -28.03
CA MET A 126 23.92 -34.31 -26.98
C MET A 126 24.14 -35.70 -27.56
#